data_AF-A0A7M7P1N5-F1
#
_entry.id   AF-A0A7M7P1N5-F1
#
_cell.length_a   1.000
_cell.length_b   1.000
_cell.length_c   1.000
_cell.angle_alpha   90.00
_cell.angle_beta   90.00
_cell.angle_gamma   90.00
#
_symmetry.space_group_name_H-M   'P 1'
#
loop_
_entity.id
_entity.type
_entity.pdbx_description
1 polymer ?
#
loop_
_entity_poly.entity_id
_entity_poly.type
_entity_poly.pdbx_seq_one_letter_code
_entity_poly.pdbx_strand_id
1 'polypeptide(L)'
;MSVTPSDIGYYFCRGSGRNGETLDTVRASVYVKDLTNIIVLNARFAIPFSDELHDQTSKLYKETALNISTYVEQGVRTSTGLQSLSVVCRALRPGSVKADMNIYIERTNMTATETQDLIGLSLDRLANESNGFLDSNTISVQDNEYLLDISSL
;
A
#
# COMPACT_ATOMS: atom_id res chain seq x y z
N MET A 1 -18.67 11.74 7.71
CA MET A 1 -17.60 10.80 7.33
C MET A 1 -17.81 10.48 5.88
N SER A 2 -16.89 10.87 4.99
CA SER A 2 -17.02 10.66 3.54
C SER A 2 -16.01 9.61 3.09
N VAL A 3 -16.49 8.60 2.39
CA VAL A 3 -15.68 7.60 1.67
C VAL A 3 -15.15 8.27 0.41
N THR A 4 -13.86 8.10 0.07
CA THR A 4 -13.31 8.63 -1.19
C THR A 4 -13.33 7.55 -2.28
N PRO A 5 -13.45 7.90 -3.57
CA PRO A 5 -13.48 6.93 -4.67
C PRO A 5 -12.26 5.99 -4.76
N SER A 6 -11.13 6.36 -4.17
CA SER A 6 -9.91 5.55 -4.10
C SER A 6 -9.91 4.53 -2.96
N ASP A 7 -10.87 4.62 -2.05
CA ASP A 7 -11.16 3.58 -1.05
C ASP A 7 -12.13 2.53 -1.61
N ILE A 8 -12.53 2.66 -2.88
CA ILE A 8 -13.52 1.83 -3.54
C ILE A 8 -12.83 0.88 -4.53
N GLY A 9 -12.66 -0.37 -4.13
CA GLY A 9 -12.52 -1.47 -5.06
C GLY A 9 -13.85 -1.75 -5.76
N TYR A 10 -13.81 -2.35 -6.96
CA TYR A 10 -15.03 -2.79 -7.64
C TYR A 10 -14.95 -4.29 -7.91
N TYR A 11 -15.98 -5.01 -7.47
CA TYR A 11 -16.15 -6.42 -7.79
C TYR A 11 -17.20 -6.56 -8.89
N PHE A 12 -16.91 -7.39 -9.90
CA PHE A 12 -17.89 -7.88 -10.85
C PHE A 12 -17.51 -9.30 -11.28
N CYS A 13 -18.50 -10.08 -11.69
CA CYS A 13 -18.27 -11.38 -12.32
C CYS A 13 -18.22 -11.21 -13.84
N ARG A 14 -17.32 -11.93 -14.52
CA ARG A 14 -17.33 -12.13 -15.97
C ARG A 14 -17.61 -13.58 -16.31
N GLY A 15 -18.70 -13.86 -17.02
CA GLY A 15 -18.97 -15.16 -17.64
C GLY A 15 -18.55 -15.15 -19.10
N SER A 16 -17.90 -16.22 -19.57
CA SER A 16 -17.51 -16.38 -20.99
C SER A 16 -18.26 -17.56 -21.62
N GLY A 17 -18.97 -17.31 -22.72
CA GLY A 17 -19.69 -18.32 -23.48
C GLY A 17 -18.79 -19.07 -24.46
N ARG A 18 -19.24 -20.25 -24.92
CA ARG A 18 -18.52 -21.07 -25.92
C ARG A 18 -18.32 -20.36 -27.26
N ASN A 19 -19.13 -19.33 -27.54
CA ASN A 19 -19.05 -18.44 -28.70
C ASN A 19 -18.04 -17.28 -28.53
N GLY A 20 -17.36 -17.18 -27.39
CA GLY A 20 -16.42 -16.10 -27.09
C GLY A 20 -17.06 -14.82 -26.57
N GLU A 21 -18.38 -14.78 -26.42
CA GLU A 21 -19.06 -13.63 -25.82
C GLU A 21 -18.87 -13.60 -24.30
N THR A 22 -18.68 -12.41 -23.76
CA THR A 22 -18.56 -12.18 -22.32
C THR A 22 -19.73 -11.36 -21.80
N LEU A 23 -20.25 -11.76 -20.64
CA LEU A 23 -21.22 -10.97 -19.88
C LEU A 23 -20.65 -10.62 -18.51
N ASP A 24 -20.71 -9.34 -18.16
CA ASP A 24 -20.26 -8.81 -16.87
C ASP A 24 -21.47 -8.50 -15.99
N THR A 25 -21.41 -8.80 -14.69
CA THR A 25 -22.42 -8.32 -13.73
C THR A 25 -22.27 -6.81 -13.50
N VAL A 26 -23.31 -6.18 -12.96
CA VAL A 26 -23.19 -4.82 -12.43
C VAL A 26 -22.07 -4.79 -11.39
N ARG A 27 -21.20 -3.78 -11.47
CA ARG A 27 -20.08 -3.60 -10.54
C ARG A 27 -20.62 -3.24 -9.15
N ALA A 28 -20.18 -3.97 -8.14
CA ALA A 28 -20.39 -3.63 -6.75
C ALA A 28 -19.17 -2.90 -6.20
N SER A 29 -19.37 -1.73 -5.60
CA SER A 29 -18.35 -1.02 -4.84
C SER A 29 -18.02 -1.77 -3.55
N VAL A 30 -16.75 -2.04 -3.32
CA VAL A 30 -16.19 -2.60 -2.09
C VAL A 30 -15.33 -1.51 -1.46
N TYR A 31 -15.70 -1.06 -0.27
CA TYR A 31 -14.86 -0.17 0.52
C TYR A 31 -14.59 -0.84 1.85
N VAL A 32 -13.39 -0.64 2.39
CA VAL A 32 -13.10 -1.08 3.75
C VAL A 32 -13.51 0.04 4.69
N LYS A 33 -14.66 -0.15 5.34
CA LYS A 33 -15.17 0.79 6.32
C LYS A 33 -14.21 0.85 7.51
N ASP A 34 -13.99 2.06 8.03
CA ASP A 34 -13.23 2.31 9.26
C ASP A 34 -11.72 2.02 9.18
N LEU A 35 -11.11 2.05 7.98
CA LEU A 35 -9.66 2.06 7.78
C LEU A 35 -9.18 3.36 7.13
N THR A 36 -8.04 3.87 7.60
CA THR A 36 -7.23 4.88 6.90
C THR A 36 -6.18 4.18 6.06
N ASN A 37 -5.99 4.63 4.81
CA ASN A 37 -5.06 4.03 3.87
C ASN A 37 -3.96 5.03 3.48
N ILE A 38 -2.75 4.83 4.02
CA ILE A 38 -1.59 5.64 3.68
C ILE A 38 -0.81 4.96 2.55
N ILE A 39 -0.55 5.71 1.48
CA ILE A 39 0.22 5.27 0.33
C ILE A 39 1.69 5.66 0.54
N VAL A 40 2.57 4.67 0.47
CA VAL A 40 4.02 4.87 0.47
C VAL A 40 4.56 4.50 -0.91
N LEU A 41 5.33 5.40 -1.52
CA LEU A 41 5.89 5.21 -2.85
C LEU A 41 7.41 5.22 -2.80
N ASN A 42 8.01 4.42 -3.68
CA ASN A 42 9.44 4.39 -3.99
C ASN A 42 10.38 4.03 -2.83
N ALA A 43 9.87 3.45 -1.73
CA ALA A 43 10.71 3.07 -0.60
C ALA A 43 11.80 2.08 -1.04
N ARG A 44 13.06 2.53 -1.05
CA ARG A 44 14.19 1.74 -1.53
C ARG A 44 14.83 0.95 -0.39
N PHE A 45 14.91 -0.35 -0.59
CA PHE A 45 15.56 -1.29 0.32
C PHE A 45 16.89 -1.77 -0.27
N ALA A 46 17.88 -2.02 0.59
CA ALA A 46 19.17 -2.62 0.24
C ALA A 46 19.03 -4.14 -0.04
N ILE A 47 18.07 -4.49 -0.88
CA ILE A 47 17.81 -5.84 -1.37
C ILE A 47 18.19 -5.85 -2.86
N PRO A 48 19.02 -6.80 -3.32
CA PRO A 48 19.35 -6.91 -4.73
C PRO A 48 18.08 -7.25 -5.53
N PHE A 49 17.91 -6.57 -6.66
CA PHE A 49 16.79 -6.84 -7.55
C PHE A 49 17.14 -7.99 -8.50
N SER A 50 16.21 -8.92 -8.72
CA SER A 50 16.28 -9.96 -9.75
C SER A 50 15.01 -9.95 -10.60
N ASP A 51 15.08 -10.47 -11.82
CA ASP A 51 13.94 -10.44 -12.76
C ASP A 51 12.71 -11.19 -12.24
N GLU A 52 12.89 -12.19 -11.37
CA GLU A 52 11.79 -12.90 -10.70
C GLU A 52 10.94 -11.99 -9.80
N LEU A 53 11.47 -10.84 -9.36
CA LEU A 53 10.73 -9.82 -8.61
C LEU A 53 9.79 -8.98 -9.50
N HIS A 54 9.81 -9.17 -10.82
CA HIS A 54 8.75 -8.64 -11.68
C HIS A 54 7.49 -9.49 -11.66
N ASP A 55 7.62 -10.79 -11.42
CA ASP A 55 6.49 -11.72 -11.40
C ASP A 55 5.88 -11.81 -10.00
N GLN A 56 4.72 -11.17 -9.82
CA GLN A 56 4.00 -11.16 -8.55
C GLN A 56 3.54 -12.56 -8.08
N THR A 57 3.50 -13.52 -8.99
CA THR A 57 3.13 -14.90 -8.68
C THR A 57 4.32 -15.73 -8.20
N SER A 58 5.55 -15.26 -8.45
CA SER A 58 6.78 -15.94 -8.08
C SER A 58 6.92 -16.06 -6.57
N LYS A 59 7.60 -17.13 -6.15
CA LYS A 59 7.91 -17.35 -4.73
C LYS A 59 8.77 -16.21 -4.20
N LEU A 60 9.79 -15.80 -4.96
CA LEU A 60 10.71 -14.75 -4.56
C LEU A 60 10.01 -13.41 -4.36
N TYR A 61 9.08 -13.03 -5.25
CA TYR A 61 8.28 -11.83 -5.07
C TYR A 61 7.48 -11.89 -3.78
N LYS A 62 6.72 -12.96 -3.57
CA LYS A 62 5.84 -13.12 -2.40
C LYS A 62 6.62 -13.07 -1.09
N GLU A 63 7.75 -13.77 -1.02
CA GLU A 63 8.62 -13.76 0.16
C GLU A 63 9.24 -12.38 0.40
N THR A 64 9.73 -11.72 -0.66
CA THR A 64 10.33 -10.38 -0.55
C THR A 64 9.29 -9.34 -0.12
N ALA A 65 8.11 -9.36 -0.74
CA ALA A 65 6.99 -8.49 -0.41
C ALA A 65 6.52 -8.71 1.04
N LEU A 66 6.42 -9.96 1.49
CA LEU A 66 6.07 -10.28 2.87
C LEU A 66 7.13 -9.77 3.84
N ASN A 67 8.41 -10.03 3.58
CA ASN A 67 9.51 -9.59 4.45
C ASN A 67 9.57 -8.07 4.58
N ILE A 68 9.43 -7.33 3.47
CA ILE A 68 9.36 -5.87 3.48
C ILE A 68 8.14 -5.41 4.28
N SER A 69 6.96 -5.98 4.01
CA SER A 69 5.73 -5.61 4.70
C SER A 69 5.83 -5.85 6.21
N THR A 70 6.35 -7.00 6.64
CA THR A 70 6.57 -7.33 8.06
C THR A 70 7.60 -6.40 8.71
N TYR A 71 8.71 -6.10 8.03
CA TYR A 71 9.74 -5.18 8.53
C TYR A 71 9.16 -3.79 8.78
N VAL A 72 8.45 -3.23 7.80
CA VAL A 72 7.83 -1.90 7.91
C VAL A 72 6.73 -1.92 8.97
N GLU A 73 5.87 -2.93 8.99
CA GLU A 73 4.79 -3.04 9.96
C GLU A 73 5.32 -3.03 11.40
N GLN A 74 6.34 -3.83 11.69
CA GLN A 74 6.95 -3.89 13.01
C GLN A 74 7.62 -2.57 13.39
N GLY A 75 8.41 -1.98 12.47
CA GLY A 75 9.08 -0.70 12.71
C GLY A 75 8.10 0.44 12.97
N VAL A 76 7.02 0.51 12.19
CA VAL A 76 5.97 1.50 12.34
C VAL A 76 5.22 1.29 13.66
N ARG A 77 4.85 0.05 13.98
CA ARG A 77 4.16 -0.29 15.24
C ARG A 77 5.00 0.12 16.46
N THR A 78 6.30 -0.18 16.44
CA THR A 78 7.22 0.14 17.55
C THR A 78 7.40 1.65 17.74
N SER A 79 7.46 2.42 16.65
CA SER A 79 7.70 3.87 16.72
C SER A 79 6.45 4.70 17.01
N THR A 80 5.29 4.27 16.51
CA THR A 80 4.02 5.02 16.64
C THR A 80 3.15 4.56 17.82
N GLY A 81 3.31 3.31 18.27
CA GLY A 81 2.43 2.68 19.26
C GLY A 81 1.05 2.27 18.71
N LEU A 82 0.81 2.42 17.39
CA LEU A 82 -0.42 1.96 16.75
C LEU A 82 -0.50 0.44 16.79
N GLN A 83 -1.50 -0.11 17.49
CA GLN A 83 -1.63 -1.57 17.63
C GLN A 83 -2.19 -2.23 16.37
N SER A 84 -3.20 -1.60 15.77
CA SER A 84 -3.91 -2.11 14.60
C SER A 84 -3.42 -1.43 13.33
N LEU A 85 -2.36 -1.98 12.73
CA LEU A 85 -1.88 -1.58 11.41
C LEU A 85 -1.42 -2.80 10.61
N SER A 86 -1.58 -2.74 9.30
CA SER A 86 -1.10 -3.76 8.36
C SER A 86 -0.46 -3.10 7.15
N VAL A 87 0.65 -3.66 6.70
CA VAL A 87 1.38 -3.16 5.52
C VAL A 87 1.24 -4.16 4.38
N VAL A 88 1.00 -3.66 3.18
CA VAL A 88 0.91 -4.47 1.96
C VAL A 88 1.78 -3.87 0.88
N CYS A 89 2.79 -4.62 0.44
CA CYS A 89 3.55 -4.31 -0.77
C CYS A 89 2.69 -4.51 -2.03
N ARG A 90 2.53 -3.46 -2.82
CA ARG A 90 1.82 -3.47 -4.11
C ARG A 90 2.71 -3.82 -5.29
N ALA A 91 3.95 -3.34 -5.28
CA ALA A 91 4.86 -3.48 -6.39
C ALA A 91 6.30 -3.45 -5.90
N LEU A 92 7.16 -4.25 -6.55
CA LEU A 92 8.61 -4.22 -6.40
C LEU A 92 9.23 -3.81 -7.74
N ARG A 93 10.12 -2.82 -7.72
CA ARG A 93 10.73 -2.24 -8.92
C ARG A 93 12.26 -2.23 -8.86
N PRO A 94 12.95 -2.18 -10.02
CA PRO A 94 14.41 -2.14 -10.08
C PRO A 94 15.05 -0.88 -9.46
N GLY A 95 16.33 -1.01 -9.07
CA GLY A 95 17.15 0.08 -8.53
C GLY A 95 17.60 -0.11 -7.07
N SER A 96 18.02 -1.35 -6.72
CA SER A 96 17.71 -1.98 -5.42
C SER A 96 16.20 -2.04 -5.22
N VAL A 97 15.67 -3.05 -4.53
CA VAL A 97 14.21 -3.25 -4.49
C VAL A 97 13.51 -1.98 -4.01
N LYS A 98 12.74 -1.34 -4.90
CA LYS A 98 11.87 -0.21 -4.59
C LYS A 98 10.45 -0.73 -4.40
N ALA A 99 9.90 -0.56 -3.20
CA ALA A 99 8.56 -1.01 -2.87
C ALA A 99 7.57 0.16 -2.87
N ASP A 100 6.43 -0.05 -3.51
CA ASP A 100 5.22 0.75 -3.27
C ASP A 100 4.33 -0.02 -2.32
N MET A 101 3.81 0.65 -1.29
CA MET A 101 3.09 -0.01 -0.20
C MET A 101 1.81 0.75 0.15
N ASN A 102 0.86 0.02 0.72
CA ASN A 102 -0.26 0.57 1.47
C ASN A 102 -0.08 0.24 2.94
N ILE A 103 -0.32 1.22 3.80
CA ILE A 103 -0.39 1.05 5.25
C ILE A 103 -1.83 1.28 5.65
N TYR A 104 -2.50 0.21 6.06
CA TYR A 104 -3.86 0.24 6.54
C TYR A 104 -3.85 0.38 8.06
N ILE A 105 -4.59 1.36 8.56
CA ILE A 105 -4.64 1.69 9.98
C ILE A 105 -6.11 1.72 10.39
N GLU A 106 -6.48 1.00 11.45
CA GLU A 106 -7.84 1.09 11.98
C GLU A 106 -8.14 2.51 12.43
N ARG A 107 -9.42 2.91 12.37
CA ARG A 107 -9.85 4.26 12.74
C ARG A 107 -9.23 4.68 14.08
N THR A 108 -8.48 5.77 14.02
CA THR A 108 -7.97 6.49 15.19
C THR A 108 -8.74 7.81 15.35
N ASN A 109 -8.45 8.56 16.43
CA ASN A 109 -8.96 9.92 16.60
C ASN A 109 -8.16 10.97 15.80
N MET A 110 -7.12 10.55 15.08
CA MET A 110 -6.29 11.43 14.26
C MET A 110 -6.97 11.74 12.93
N THR A 111 -6.72 12.93 12.41
CA THR A 111 -7.03 13.31 11.03
C THR A 111 -6.16 12.53 10.04
N ALA A 112 -6.54 12.56 8.76
CA ALA A 112 -5.76 11.93 7.70
C ALA A 112 -4.33 12.53 7.61
N THR A 113 -4.21 13.85 7.73
CA THR A 113 -2.92 14.56 7.73
C THR A 113 -2.06 14.20 8.94
N GLU A 114 -2.63 14.19 10.16
CA GLU A 114 -1.89 13.76 11.36
C GLU A 114 -1.42 12.31 11.24
N THR A 115 -2.22 11.45 10.63
CA THR A 115 -1.85 10.05 10.36
C THR A 115 -0.73 9.97 9.32
N GLN A 116 -0.81 10.74 8.24
CA GLN A 116 0.23 10.82 7.22
C GLN A 116 1.56 11.30 7.79
N ASP A 117 1.55 12.37 8.60
CA ASP A 117 2.75 12.92 9.25
C ASP A 117 3.35 11.93 10.24
N LEU A 118 2.53 11.27 11.06
CA LEU A 118 2.98 10.25 12.00
C LEU A 118 3.67 9.08 11.28
N ILE A 119 3.09 8.60 10.18
CA ILE A 119 3.67 7.54 9.36
C ILE A 119 4.95 8.01 8.67
N GLY A 120 5.00 9.24 8.14
CA GLY A 120 6.20 9.81 7.56
C GLY A 120 7.37 9.84 8.56
N LEU A 121 7.15 10.43 9.73
CA LEU A 121 8.16 10.50 10.80
C LEU A 121 8.60 9.11 11.28
N SER A 122 7.66 8.17 11.35
CA SER A 122 7.92 6.78 11.71
C SER A 122 8.83 6.08 10.69
N LEU A 123 8.57 6.26 9.40
CA LEU A 123 9.38 5.70 8.32
C LEU A 123 10.77 6.34 8.25
N ASP A 124 10.87 7.66 8.45
CA ASP A 124 12.16 8.36 8.52
C ASP A 124 13.01 7.83 9.68
N ARG A 125 12.39 7.64 10.85
CA ARG A 125 13.08 7.05 12.00
C ARG A 125 13.52 5.62 11.71
N LEU A 126 12.65 4.79 11.16
CA LEU A 126 12.95 3.41 10.79
C LEU A 126 14.14 3.36 9.81
N ALA A 127 14.15 4.23 8.79
CA ALA A 127 15.24 4.35 7.84
C ALA A 127 16.56 4.75 8.50
N ASN A 128 16.54 5.74 9.39
CA ASN A 128 17.73 6.19 10.12
C ASN A 128 18.31 5.09 11.05
N GLU A 129 17.45 4.26 11.64
CA GLU A 129 17.85 3.15 12.50
C GLU A 129 18.25 1.90 11.70
N SER A 130 18.00 1.87 10.39
CA SER A 130 18.19 0.69 9.53
C SER A 130 19.63 0.43 9.09
N ASN A 131 20.58 1.31 9.43
CA ASN A 131 21.97 1.25 8.97
C ASN A 131 22.11 1.12 7.43
N GLY A 132 21.28 1.86 6.70
CA GLY A 132 21.28 1.89 5.23
C GLY A 132 20.44 0.79 4.57
N PHE A 133 19.73 -0.05 5.34
CA PHE A 133 18.83 -1.05 4.77
C PHE A 133 17.60 -0.41 4.10
N LEU A 134 17.04 0.67 4.68
CA LEU A 134 15.97 1.48 4.11
C LEU A 134 16.48 2.92 3.89
N ASP A 135 16.30 3.46 2.70
CA ASP A 135 16.74 4.81 2.35
C ASP A 135 15.61 5.85 2.47
N SER A 136 15.70 6.71 3.48
CA SER A 136 14.72 7.77 3.77
C SER A 136 14.52 8.73 2.61
N ASN A 137 15.55 9.02 1.81
CA ASN A 137 15.48 10.01 0.73
C ASN A 137 14.61 9.56 -0.45
N THR A 138 14.17 8.30 -0.44
CA THR A 138 13.38 7.70 -1.52
C THR A 138 11.91 7.59 -1.18
N ILE A 139 11.54 7.79 0.08
CA ILE A 139 10.20 7.55 0.58
C ILE A 139 9.31 8.77 0.26
N SER A 140 8.17 8.52 -0.36
CA SER A 140 7.11 9.51 -0.54
C SER A 140 5.83 8.98 0.12
N VAL A 141 5.31 9.70 1.10
CA VAL A 141 4.08 9.35 1.82
C VAL A 141 2.94 10.25 1.35
N GLN A 142 1.82 9.64 0.97
CA GLN A 142 0.63 10.32 0.46
C GLN A 142 -0.61 9.72 1.11
N ASP A 143 -1.58 10.56 1.44
CA ASP A 143 -2.93 10.09 1.69
C ASP A 143 -3.72 9.95 0.38
N ASN A 144 -4.82 9.23 0.42
CA ASN A 144 -5.67 8.92 -0.73
C ASN A 144 -6.53 10.12 -1.21
N GLU A 145 -6.41 11.31 -0.62
CA GLU A 145 -7.33 12.46 -0.81
C GLU A 145 -7.33 13.13 -2.21
N TYR A 146 -6.50 12.72 -3.18
CA TYR A 146 -6.46 13.32 -4.52
C TYR A 146 -7.14 12.47 -5.62
N LEU A 147 -8.48 12.42 -5.63
CA LEU A 147 -9.25 12.07 -6.82
C LEU A 147 -10.35 13.11 -7.09
N LEU A 148 -10.26 13.76 -8.25
CA LEU A 148 -11.29 14.65 -8.80
C LEU A 148 -12.64 13.93 -8.86
N ASP A 149 -13.67 14.61 -8.36
CA ASP A 149 -15.05 14.17 -8.30
C ASP A 149 -15.63 13.91 -9.70
N ILE A 150 -15.85 12.64 -10.06
CA ILE A 150 -16.50 12.24 -11.31
C ILE A 150 -18.01 12.01 -11.13
N SER A 151 -18.59 12.35 -9.97
CA SER A 151 -20.04 12.25 -9.75
C SER A 151 -20.86 13.42 -10.32
N SER A 152 -20.21 14.31 -11.09
CA SER A 152 -20.83 15.45 -11.79
C SER A 152 -21.00 15.29 -13.31
N LEU A 153 -20.97 14.05 -13.84
CA LEU A 153 -21.32 13.72 -15.23
C LEU A 153 -22.50 12.75 -15.33
#